data_AF-A0A392NDK6-F1
#
_entry.id   AF-A0A392NDK6-F1
#
_cell.length_a   1.000
_cell.length_b   1.000
_cell.length_c   1.000
_cell.angle_alpha   90.00
_cell.angle_beta   90.00
_cell.angle_gamma   90.00
#
_symmetry.space_group_name_H-M   'P 1'
#
loop_
_entity.id
_entity.type
_entity.pdbx_description
1 polymer ?
#
loop_
_entity_poly.entity_id
_entity_poly.type
_entity_poly.pdbx_seq_one_letter_code
_entity_poly.pdbx_strand_id
1 'polypeptide(L)'
;FNLGNPGEFTMLELAQVVKETIDSSATIEYRANTADDPHMRKPDISKAKELLNWEPKVPLREGLPLMVSDFRNRILNEDEGKGMK
;
A
#
# COMPACT_ATOMS: atom_id res chain seq x y z
N PHE A 1 15.44 5.21 -13.12
CA PHE A 1 14.27 4.41 -13.55
C PHE A 1 13.13 4.72 -12.59
N ASN A 2 11.90 4.88 -13.06
CA ASN A 2 10.75 4.95 -12.17
C ASN A 2 10.35 3.53 -11.80
N LEU A 3 10.27 3.23 -10.50
CA LEU A 3 9.86 1.93 -9.99
C LEU A 3 8.64 2.14 -9.12
N GLY A 4 7.48 1.73 -9.61
CA GLY A 4 6.22 1.85 -8.89
C GLY A 4 5.10 1.13 -9.60
N ASN A 5 3.91 1.18 -9.00
CA ASN A 5 2.72 0.62 -9.59
C ASN A 5 2.07 1.62 -10.55
N PRO A 6 1.96 1.33 -11.86
CA PRO A 6 1.24 2.19 -12.80
C PRO A 6 -0.28 2.05 -12.70
N GLY A 7 -0.78 1.03 -11.99
CA GLY A 7 -2.20 0.83 -11.71
C GLY A 7 -2.69 1.90 -10.73
N GLU A 8 -3.52 2.81 -11.24
CA GLU A 8 -4.12 3.88 -10.46
C GLU A 8 -5.34 3.41 -9.67
N PHE A 9 -5.53 4.05 -8.52
CA PHE A 9 -6.73 3.99 -7.71
C PHE A 9 -6.83 5.29 -6.92
N THR A 10 -8.04 5.68 -6.56
CA THR A 10 -8.34 6.82 -5.70
C THR A 10 -8.04 6.49 -4.24
N MET A 11 -7.92 7.52 -3.40
CA MET A 11 -7.82 7.34 -1.94
C MET A 11 -9.04 6.63 -1.35
N LEU A 12 -10.22 6.84 -1.94
CA LEU A 12 -11.46 6.16 -1.51
C LEU A 12 -11.42 4.66 -1.84
N GLU A 13 -10.98 4.28 -3.04
CA GLU A 13 -10.81 2.88 -3.42
C GLU A 13 -9.77 2.19 -2.52
N LEU A 14 -8.65 2.86 -2.24
CA LEU A 14 -7.66 2.34 -1.29
C LEU A 14 -8.27 2.13 0.10
N ALA A 15 -8.97 3.14 0.65
CA ALA A 15 -9.61 3.05 1.95
C ALA A 15 -10.65 1.92 2.01
N GLN A 16 -11.42 1.73 0.94
CA GLN A 16 -12.40 0.66 0.83
C GLN A 16 -11.73 -0.73 0.82
N VAL A 17 -10.65 -0.91 0.06
CA VAL A 17 -9.88 -2.17 0.05
C VAL A 17 -9.28 -2.46 1.44
N VAL A 18 -8.77 -1.44 2.12
CA VAL A 18 -8.24 -1.55 3.49
C VAL A 18 -9.33 -1.97 4.47
N LYS A 19 -10.50 -1.29 4.44
CA LYS A 19 -11.66 -1.64 5.25
C LYS A 19 -12.09 -3.09 5.02
N GLU A 20 -12.25 -3.51 3.77
CA GLU A 20 -12.60 -4.90 3.41
C GLU A 20 -11.60 -5.92 3.95
N THR A 21 -10.30 -5.59 3.92
CA THR A 21 -9.22 -6.53 4.26
C THR A 21 -8.98 -6.63 5.77
N ILE A 22 -9.10 -5.51 6.49
CA ILE A 22 -8.74 -5.42 7.91
C ILE A 22 -9.95 -5.59 8.81
N ASP A 23 -10.97 -4.76 8.61
CA ASP A 23 -12.18 -4.68 9.43
C ASP A 23 -13.33 -4.03 8.65
N SER A 24 -14.27 -4.86 8.21
CA SER A 24 -15.44 -4.44 7.43
C SER A 24 -16.42 -3.57 8.22
N SER A 25 -16.23 -3.39 9.53
CA SER A 25 -17.03 -2.49 10.38
C SER A 25 -16.46 -1.07 10.49
N ALA A 26 -15.17 -0.86 10.16
CA ALA A 26 -14.49 0.42 10.31
C ALA A 26 -15.12 1.58 9.51
N THR A 27 -15.24 2.78 10.07
CA THR A 27 -15.82 3.93 9.35
C THR A 27 -14.77 4.65 8.51
N ILE A 28 -15.12 5.07 7.29
CA ILE A 28 -14.29 5.96 6.47
C ILE A 28 -14.66 7.41 6.79
N GLU A 29 -13.68 8.20 7.25
CA GLU A 29 -13.83 9.62 7.54
C GLU A 29 -13.12 10.47 6.46
N TYR A 30 -13.75 11.56 6.02
CA TYR A 30 -13.17 12.48 5.04
C TYR A 30 -12.57 13.68 5.74
N ARG A 31 -11.32 14.00 5.39
CA ARG A 31 -10.60 15.18 5.90
C ARG A 31 -10.08 16.04 4.76
N ALA A 32 -9.86 17.31 5.04
CA ALA A 32 -9.24 18.22 4.09
C ALA A 32 -7.84 17.74 3.72
N ASN A 33 -7.49 17.83 2.44
CA ASN A 33 -6.15 17.51 1.95
C ASN A 33 -5.13 18.51 2.49
N THR A 34 -3.87 18.10 2.65
CA THR A 34 -2.79 19.05 2.94
C THR A 34 -2.43 19.83 1.67
N ALA A 35 -1.88 21.04 1.82
CA ALA A 35 -1.54 21.89 0.68
C ALA A 35 -0.44 21.28 -0.22
N ASP A 36 0.43 20.46 0.37
CA ASP A 36 1.59 19.86 -0.31
C ASP A 36 1.29 18.45 -0.87
N ASP A 37 0.10 17.89 -0.61
CA ASP A 37 -0.24 16.56 -1.07
C ASP A 37 -0.66 16.59 -2.56
N PRO A 38 0.08 15.91 -3.45
CA PRO A 38 -0.26 15.85 -4.86
C PRO A 38 -1.57 15.09 -5.08
N HIS A 39 -2.44 15.67 -5.91
CA HIS A 39 -3.74 15.09 -6.23
C HIS A 39 -3.67 13.77 -7.01
N MET A 40 -2.57 13.50 -7.72
CA MET A 40 -2.41 12.32 -8.55
C MET A 40 -0.94 11.89 -8.59
N ARG A 41 -0.71 10.58 -8.54
CA ARG A 41 0.62 9.98 -8.72
C ARG A 41 0.51 8.73 -9.59
N LYS A 42 1.12 8.76 -10.79
CA LYS A 42 1.19 7.63 -11.72
C LYS A 42 2.58 7.56 -12.33
N PRO A 43 3.43 6.61 -11.92
CA PRO A 43 4.76 6.47 -12.48
C PRO A 43 4.68 5.90 -13.90
N ASP A 44 5.32 6.56 -14.87
CA ASP A 44 5.66 5.94 -16.15
C ASP A 44 6.85 4.98 -15.95
N ILE A 45 6.60 3.68 -16.09
CA ILE A 45 7.59 2.62 -15.90
C ILE A 45 8.16 2.05 -17.21
N SER A 46 7.90 2.67 -18.37
CA SER A 46 8.31 2.17 -19.69
C SER A 46 9.82 1.87 -19.75
N LYS A 47 10.63 2.79 -19.22
CA LYS A 47 12.10 2.62 -19.17
C LYS A 47 12.54 1.43 -18.31
N ALA A 48 11.82 1.12 -17.22
CA ALA A 48 12.14 -0.02 -16.37
C ALA A 48 11.72 -1.34 -17.02
N LYS A 49 10.59 -1.35 -17.73
CA LYS A 49 10.14 -2.50 -18.52
C LYS A 49 11.13 -2.84 -19.63
N GLU A 50 11.50 -1.85 -20.45
CA GLU A 50 12.34 -2.07 -21.64
C GLU A 50 13.77 -2.45 -21.30
N LEU A 51 14.40 -1.75 -20.36
CA LEU A 51 15.83 -1.89 -20.11
C LEU A 51 16.17 -2.86 -18.98
N LEU A 52 15.23 -3.10 -18.05
CA LEU A 52 15.45 -3.97 -16.89
C LEU A 52 14.57 -5.22 -16.90
N ASN A 53 13.66 -5.35 -17.87
CA ASN A 53 12.61 -6.38 -17.86
C ASN A 53 11.86 -6.43 -16.51
N TRP A 54 11.65 -5.25 -15.92
CA TRP A 54 11.07 -5.09 -14.59
C TRP A 54 9.67 -4.51 -14.67
N GLU A 55 8.76 -5.09 -13.90
CA GLU A 55 7.43 -4.56 -13.61
C GLU A 55 6.90 -5.12 -12.27
N PRO A 56 5.99 -4.40 -11.59
CA PRO A 56 5.35 -4.92 -10.38
C PRO A 56 4.51 -6.16 -10.70
N LYS A 57 4.67 -7.21 -9.89
CA LYS A 57 3.99 -8.50 -10.09
C LYS A 57 2.85 -8.76 -9.10
N VAL A 58 2.83 -8.03 -7.98
CA VAL A 58 1.87 -8.24 -6.89
C VAL A 58 0.87 -7.08 -6.89
N PRO A 59 -0.40 -7.31 -7.26
CA PRO A 59 -1.47 -6.33 -7.15
C PRO A 59 -1.76 -5.93 -5.70
N LEU A 60 -2.38 -4.76 -5.48
CA LEU A 60 -2.75 -4.27 -4.15
C LEU A 60 -3.61 -5.28 -3.37
N ARG A 61 -4.63 -5.87 -4.03
CA ARG A 61 -5.54 -6.83 -3.39
C ARG A 61 -4.86 -8.13 -2.96
N GLU A 62 -3.72 -8.48 -3.55
CA GLU A 62 -2.91 -9.64 -3.16
C GLU A 62 -1.86 -9.28 -2.10
N GLY A 63 -1.20 -8.12 -2.25
CA GLY A 63 -0.15 -7.69 -1.34
C GLY A 63 -0.66 -7.22 0.02
N LEU A 64 -1.82 -6.57 0.06
CA LEU A 64 -2.37 -5.99 1.29
C LEU A 64 -2.66 -7.05 2.37
N PRO A 65 -3.31 -8.20 2.08
CA PRO A 65 -3.48 -9.27 3.06
C PRO A 65 -2.17 -9.80 3.65
N LEU A 66 -1.09 -9.85 2.85
CA LEU A 66 0.23 -10.29 3.33
C LEU A 66 0.79 -9.33 4.37
N MET A 67 0.70 -8.03 4.10
CA MET A 67 1.06 -6.99 5.06
C MET A 67 0.21 -7.08 6.33
N VAL A 68 -1.11 -7.25 6.20
CA VAL A 68 -2.01 -7.37 7.37
C VAL A 68 -1.64 -8.56 8.24
N SER A 69 -1.28 -9.70 7.64
CA SER A 69 -0.81 -10.88 8.37
C SER A 69 0.47 -10.60 9.16
N ASP A 70 1.47 -9.98 8.52
CA ASP A 70 2.74 -9.60 9.16
C ASP A 70 2.51 -8.62 10.33
N PHE A 71 1.68 -7.58 10.14
CA PHE A 71 1.37 -6.63 11.20
C PHE A 71 0.62 -7.27 12.37
N ARG A 72 -0.38 -8.14 12.10
CA ARG A 72 -1.07 -8.90 13.16
C ARG A 72 -0.08 -9.73 13.96
N ASN A 73 0.85 -10.40 13.30
CA ASN A 73 1.88 -11.20 13.95
C ASN A 73 2.78 -10.34 14.86
N ARG A 74 3.25 -9.19 14.37
CA ARG A 74 4.13 -8.28 15.14
C ARG A 74 3.44 -7.66 16.35
N ILE A 75 2.16 -7.31 16.23
CA ILE A 75 1.37 -6.72 17.31
C ILE A 75 1.00 -7.76 18.37
N LEU A 76 0.66 -8.99 17.95
CA LEU A 76 0.27 -10.06 18.88
C LEU A 76 1.48 -10.72 19.56
N ASN A 77 2.64 -10.72 18.92
CA ASN A 77 3.87 -11.32 19.43
C ASN A 77 4.88 -10.26 19.90
N GLU A 78 4.45 -9.25 20.65
CA GLU A 78 5.24 -8.10 21.16
C GLU A 78 6.57 -8.44 21.91
N ASP A 79 7.04 -9.70 21.94
CA ASP A 79 8.25 -10.16 22.64
C ASP A 79 9.49 -10.41 21.78
N GLU A 80 9.43 -10.53 20.44
CA GLU A 80 10.65 -10.84 19.65
C GLU A 80 11.49 -9.61 19.22
N GLY A 81 11.02 -8.39 19.50
CA GLY A 81 11.65 -7.14 19.03
C GLY A 81 12.44 -6.34 20.07
N LYS A 82 12.52 -6.77 21.34
CA LYS A 82 13.40 -6.16 22.35
C LYS A 82 14.84 -6.68 22.22
N GLY A 83 15.48 -6.35 21.10
CA GLY A 83 16.91 -6.57 20.85
C GLY A 83 17.18 -6.25 19.39
N MET A 84 17.79 -5.13 19.03
CA MET A 84 19.09 -4.65 19.50
C MET A 84 19.02 -3.14 19.75
N LYS A 85 19.37 -2.72 20.97
CA LYS A 85 20.05 -1.44 21.16
C LYS A 85 21.49 -1.56 20.67
#